data_AF-A0A645HT90-F1
#
_entry.id   AF-A0A645HT90-F1
#
_cell.length_a   1.000
_cell.length_b   1.000
_cell.length_c   1.000
_cell.angle_alpha   90.00
_cell.angle_beta   90.00
_cell.angle_gamma   90.00
#
_symmetry.space_group_name_H-M   'P 1'
#
loop_
_entity.id
_entity.type
_entity.pdbx_description
1 polymer ?
#
loop_
_entity_poly.entity_id
_entity_poly.type
_entity_poly.pdbx_seq_one_letter_code
_entity_poly.pdbx_strand_id
1 'polypeptide(L)'
;MPSTNITMLQIVANGLGELKEDMVFVGGSVAELYVSNPAASDIRPTLDVDCVIELRSRIEHARLEEALRAKRFANDTSQGAPICRWVYRDILVDVMPTNPDVLGFTNI
;
A
#
# COMPACT_ATOMS: atom_id res chain seq x y z
N MET A 1 -10.72 -7.51 -19.48
CA MET A 1 -9.46 -6.87 -19.02
C MET A 1 -9.57 -6.71 -17.51
N PRO A 2 -8.48 -6.85 -16.73
CA PRO A 2 -8.50 -6.54 -15.31
C PRO A 2 -8.93 -5.08 -15.10
N SER A 3 -9.63 -4.81 -14.00
CA SER A 3 -9.94 -3.44 -13.60
C SER A 3 -8.66 -2.66 -13.30
N THR A 4 -8.80 -1.34 -13.20
CA THR A 4 -7.70 -0.47 -12.77
C THR A 4 -7.19 -0.86 -11.38
N ASN A 5 -8.07 -1.20 -10.44
CA ASN A 5 -7.70 -1.59 -9.07
C ASN A 5 -6.84 -2.86 -9.04
N ILE A 6 -7.27 -3.93 -9.73
CA ILE A 6 -6.52 -5.19 -9.80
C ILE A 6 -5.17 -5.00 -10.48
N THR A 7 -5.13 -4.16 -11.53
CA THR A 7 -3.88 -3.85 -12.23
C THR A 7 -2.91 -3.11 -11.31
N MET A 8 -3.38 -2.11 -10.57
CA MET A 8 -2.55 -1.40 -9.58
C MET A 8 -2.03 -2.35 -8.50
N LEU A 9 -2.89 -3.19 -7.93
CA LEU A 9 -2.51 -4.20 -6.94
C LEU A 9 -1.41 -5.12 -7.47
N GLN A 10 -1.56 -5.65 -8.69
CA GLN A 10 -0.56 -6.52 -9.29
C GLN A 10 0.79 -5.81 -9.50
N ILE A 11 0.77 -4.56 -9.96
CA ILE A 11 2.00 -3.78 -10.17
C ILE A 11 2.72 -3.55 -8.83
N VAL A 12 1.98 -3.13 -7.79
CA VAL A 12 2.54 -2.86 -6.47
C VAL A 12 3.04 -4.14 -5.81
N ALA A 13 2.24 -5.20 -5.79
CA ALA A 13 2.63 -6.50 -5.22
C ALA A 13 3.88 -7.08 -5.89
N ASN A 14 3.97 -6.99 -7.22
CA ASN A 14 5.17 -7.41 -7.95
C ASN A 14 6.38 -6.51 -7.63
N GLY A 15 6.18 -5.21 -7.44
CA GLY A 15 7.23 -4.26 -7.03
C GLY A 15 7.78 -4.55 -5.63
N LEU A 16 6.90 -4.88 -4.69
CA LEU A 16 7.27 -5.26 -3.32
C LEU A 16 8.06 -6.58 -3.30
N GLY A 17 7.79 -7.51 -4.21
CA GLY A 17 8.51 -8.79 -4.30
C GLY A 17 8.32 -9.62 -3.03
N GLU A 18 9.40 -10.05 -2.38
CA GLU A 18 9.32 -10.82 -1.12
C GLU A 18 8.81 -9.99 0.07
N LEU A 19 8.95 -8.66 0.05
CA LEU A 19 8.48 -7.81 1.14
C LEU A 19 6.96 -7.88 1.35
N LYS A 20 6.21 -8.27 0.30
CA LYS A 20 4.75 -8.41 0.39
C LYS A 20 4.32 -9.54 1.33
N GLU A 21 5.20 -10.50 1.63
CA GLU A 21 4.88 -11.62 2.53
C GLU A 21 4.67 -11.17 3.98
N ASP A 22 5.26 -10.03 4.35
CA ASP A 22 5.10 -9.40 5.67
C ASP A 22 3.98 -8.34 5.69
N MET A 23 3.21 -8.22 4.60
CA MET A 23 2.24 -7.15 4.40
C MET A 23 0.82 -7.70 4.17
N VAL A 24 -0.17 -6.91 4.59
CA VAL A 24 -1.57 -7.14 4.24
C VAL A 24 -2.08 -5.98 3.42
N PHE A 25 -2.61 -6.27 2.22
CA PHE A 25 -3.29 -5.29 1.37
C PHE A 25 -4.69 -5.04 1.89
N VAL A 26 -5.06 -3.78 2.05
CA VAL A 26 -6.35 -3.36 2.61
C VAL A 26 -6.96 -2.23 1.76
N GLY A 27 -8.06 -1.65 2.23
CA GLY A 27 -8.68 -0.49 1.59
C GLY A 27 -9.49 -0.80 0.33
N GLY A 28 -9.71 0.22 -0.49
CA GLY A 28 -10.59 0.14 -1.65
C GLY A 28 -10.03 -0.74 -2.78
N SER A 29 -8.71 -0.80 -2.91
CA SER A 29 -8.04 -1.53 -3.99
C SER A 29 -8.34 -3.04 -3.96
N VAL A 30 -8.50 -3.61 -2.76
CA VAL A 30 -8.78 -5.05 -2.56
C VAL A 30 -10.27 -5.39 -2.56
N ALA A 31 -11.17 -4.41 -2.58
CA ALA A 31 -12.62 -4.66 -2.49
C ALA A 31 -13.12 -5.62 -3.59
N GLU A 32 -12.54 -5.54 -4.79
CA GLU A 32 -12.83 -6.42 -5.92
C GLU A 32 -12.46 -7.88 -5.70
N LEU A 33 -11.52 -8.18 -4.81
CA LEU A 33 -11.12 -9.54 -4.49
C LEU A 33 -12.16 -10.29 -3.65
N TYR A 34 -13.04 -9.57 -2.95
CA TYR A 34 -14.06 -10.15 -2.07
C TYR A 34 -15.39 -10.42 -2.75
N VAL A 35 -15.56 -10.00 -4.01
CA VAL A 35 -16.85 -10.05 -4.69
C VAL A 35 -16.93 -11.20 -5.67
N SER A 36 -17.96 -12.04 -5.53
CA SER A 36 -18.22 -13.19 -6.40
C SER A 36 -18.83 -12.80 -7.76
N ASN A 37 -19.49 -11.64 -7.84
CA ASN A 37 -20.08 -11.10 -9.07
C ASN A 37 -19.74 -9.59 -9.23
N PRO A 38 -18.60 -9.26 -9.84
CA PRO A 38 -18.13 -7.88 -10.00
C PRO A 38 -19.10 -6.97 -10.80
N ALA A 39 -19.91 -7.55 -11.69
CA ALA A 39 -20.84 -6.80 -12.53
C ALA A 39 -22.09 -6.31 -11.76
N ALA A 40 -22.36 -6.85 -10.57
CA ALA A 40 -23.49 -6.49 -9.72
C ALA A 40 -23.09 -5.68 -8.48
N SER A 41 -21.80 -5.36 -8.34
CA SER A 41 -21.26 -4.67 -7.16
C SER A 41 -20.92 -3.22 -7.45
N ASP A 42 -21.28 -2.32 -6.53
CA ASP A 42 -20.94 -0.89 -6.54
C ASP A 42 -19.46 -0.64 -6.14
N ILE A 43 -18.53 -1.37 -6.75
CA ILE A 43 -17.10 -1.18 -6.45
C ILE A 43 -16.60 0.08 -7.13
N ARG A 44 -16.23 1.04 -6.31
CA ARG A 44 -15.65 2.29 -6.77
C ARG A 44 -14.17 2.11 -7.15
N PRO A 45 -13.67 2.80 -8.19
CA PRO A 45 -12.24 2.94 -8.42
C PRO A 45 -11.56 3.62 -7.22
N THR A 46 -10.32 3.25 -6.95
CA THR A 46 -9.44 3.99 -6.02
C THR A 46 -8.23 4.56 -6.75
N LEU A 47 -7.47 5.42 -6.09
CA LEU A 47 -6.29 6.09 -6.65
C LEU A 47 -4.96 5.57 -6.05
N ASP A 48 -5.06 4.64 -5.11
CA ASP A 48 -3.97 4.19 -4.25
C ASP A 48 -4.08 2.69 -3.92
N VAL A 49 -2.98 2.15 -3.40
CA VAL A 49 -2.91 0.81 -2.80
C VAL A 49 -2.49 0.96 -1.34
N ASP A 50 -3.34 0.51 -0.42
CA ASP A 50 -3.05 0.52 1.01
C ASP A 50 -2.45 -0.81 1.47
N CYS A 51 -1.35 -0.75 2.21
CA CYS A 51 -0.70 -1.88 2.85
C CYS A 51 -0.51 -1.61 4.34
N VAL A 52 -0.75 -2.62 5.18
CA VAL A 52 -0.37 -2.61 6.58
C VAL A 52 0.74 -3.62 6.85
N ILE A 53 1.63 -3.29 7.78
CA ILE A 53 2.79 -4.11 8.15
C ILE A 53 3.00 -4.08 9.67
N GLU A 54 3.35 -5.21 10.28
CA GLU A 54 3.67 -5.24 11.69
C GLU A 54 5.10 -4.69 11.92
N LEU A 55 5.19 -3.54 12.58
CA LEU A 55 6.45 -2.94 13.01
C LEU A 55 6.38 -2.59 14.49
N ARG A 56 7.44 -2.93 15.23
CA ARG A 56 7.55 -2.75 16.69
C ARG A 56 8.29 -1.49 17.08
N SER A 57 9.00 -0.85 16.15
CA SER A 57 9.83 0.33 16.46
C SER A 57 10.09 1.22 15.25
N ARG A 58 10.55 2.45 15.52
CA ARG A 58 11.05 3.37 14.48
C ARG A 58 12.30 2.86 13.75
N ILE A 59 13.10 2.00 14.39
CA ILE A 59 14.27 1.39 13.75
C ILE A 59 13.81 0.39 12.68
N GLU A 60 12.80 -0.41 12.98
CA GLU A 60 12.19 -1.32 11.99
C GLU A 60 11.52 -0.54 10.86
N HIS A 61 10.85 0.58 11.17
CA HIS A 61 10.34 1.49 10.15
C HIS A 61 11.43 2.00 9.22
N ALA A 62 12.55 2.52 9.75
CA ALA A 62 13.66 3.00 8.92
C ALA A 62 14.22 1.90 7.99
N ARG A 63 14.30 0.65 8.47
CA ARG A 63 14.70 -0.50 7.64
C ARG A 63 13.70 -0.81 6.54
N LEU A 64 12.40 -0.70 6.83
CA LEU A 64 11.35 -0.82 5.82
C LEU A 64 11.51 0.27 4.75
N GLU A 65 11.76 1.52 5.14
CA GLU A 65 11.97 2.61 4.19
C GLU A 65 13.16 2.34 3.26
N GLU A 66 14.28 1.85 3.81
CA GLU A 66 15.45 1.45 3.01
C GLU A 66 15.09 0.32 2.03
N ALA A 67 14.35 -0.69 2.48
CA ALA A 67 13.92 -1.81 1.65
C ALA A 67 12.97 -1.37 0.51
N LEU A 68 12.05 -0.46 0.79
CA LEU A 68 11.14 0.14 -0.19
C LEU A 68 11.93 0.96 -1.23
N ARG A 69 12.88 1.79 -0.80
CA ARG A 69 13.77 2.54 -1.70
C ARG A 69 14.60 1.62 -2.59
N ALA A 70 15.14 0.53 -2.05
CA ALA A 70 15.88 -0.46 -2.83
C ALA A 70 15.02 -1.09 -3.94
N LYS A 71 13.70 -1.15 -3.73
CA LYS A 71 12.69 -1.61 -4.70
C LYS A 71 12.12 -0.50 -5.58
N ARG A 72 12.71 0.71 -5.54
CA ARG A 72 12.35 1.91 -6.32
C ARG A 72 11.02 2.55 -5.93
N PHE A 73 10.53 2.27 -4.73
CA PHE A 73 9.48 3.08 -4.13
C PHE A 73 10.12 4.38 -3.64
N ALA A 74 9.56 5.53 -4.03
CA ALA A 74 9.99 6.84 -3.56
C ALA A 74 8.94 7.39 -2.60
N ASN A 75 9.32 8.19 -1.60
CA ASN A 75 8.30 8.90 -0.83
C ASN A 75 7.60 9.90 -1.74
N ASP A 76 6.31 10.10 -1.48
CA ASP A 76 5.59 11.23 -2.04
C ASP A 76 6.04 12.52 -1.33
N THR A 77 6.66 13.41 -2.10
CA THR A 77 7.14 14.71 -1.63
C THR A 77 6.18 15.85 -1.98
N SER A 78 5.01 15.54 -2.53
CA SER A 78 3.98 16.53 -2.81
C SER A 78 3.48 17.19 -1.52
N GLN A 79 3.04 18.44 -1.65
CA GLN A 79 2.60 19.22 -0.51
C GLN A 79 1.37 18.57 0.14
N GLY A 80 1.50 18.21 1.43
CA GLY A 80 0.43 17.58 2.19
C GLY A 80 0.33 16.07 2.02
N ALA A 81 1.26 15.43 1.30
CA ALA A 81 1.35 13.98 1.26
C ALA A 81 1.55 13.41 2.68
N PRO A 82 0.81 12.36 3.06
CA PRO A 82 1.03 11.72 4.34
C PRO A 82 2.38 11.01 4.35
N ILE A 83 3.04 10.95 5.52
CA ILE A 83 4.40 10.41 5.64
C ILE A 83 4.53 8.93 5.25
N CYS A 84 3.42 8.18 5.33
CA CYS A 84 3.35 6.78 4.92
C CYS A 84 3.21 6.58 3.40
N ARG A 85 3.07 7.66 2.62
CA ARG A 85 2.82 7.59 1.19
C ARG A 85 4.09 7.43 0.37
N TRP A 86 4.01 6.47 -0.54
CA TRP A 86 5.02 6.15 -1.53
C TRP A 86 4.45 6.28 -2.93
N VAL A 87 5.35 6.47 -3.89
CA VAL A 87 5.06 6.46 -5.32
C VAL A 87 5.86 5.33 -5.96
N TYR A 88 5.19 4.46 -6.69
CA TYR A 88 5.80 3.39 -7.47
C TYR A 88 5.16 3.30 -8.84
N ARG A 89 5.93 3.63 -9.90
CA ARG A 89 5.43 3.66 -11.29
C ARG A 89 4.13 4.45 -11.43
N ASP A 90 4.12 5.65 -10.87
CA ASP A 90 2.98 6.59 -10.85
C ASP A 90 1.76 6.11 -10.04
N ILE A 91 1.88 5.01 -9.28
CA ILE A 91 0.85 4.53 -8.35
C ILE A 91 1.17 5.03 -6.94
N LEU A 92 0.17 5.59 -6.26
CA LEU A 92 0.26 5.94 -4.86
C LEU A 92 0.12 4.67 -4.01
N VAL A 93 1.02 4.50 -3.03
CA VAL A 93 1.05 3.33 -2.16
C VAL A 93 1.22 3.79 -0.72
N ASP A 94 0.22 3.58 0.11
CA ASP A 94 0.26 3.95 1.52
C ASP A 94 0.68 2.71 2.34
N VAL A 95 1.88 2.74 2.93
CA VAL A 95 2.42 1.62 3.73
C VAL A 95 2.47 2.04 5.18
N MET A 96 1.64 1.41 6.02
CA MET A 96 1.49 1.84 7.40
C MET A 96 1.78 0.74 8.43
N PRO A 97 2.47 1.08 9.53
CA PRO A 97 2.62 0.18 10.66
C PRO A 97 1.27 -0.05 11.33
N THR A 98 1.05 -1.27 11.84
CA THR A 98 -0.10 -1.58 12.69
C THR A 98 -0.02 -0.94 14.08
N ASN A 99 1.21 -0.60 14.53
CA ASN A 99 1.42 0.11 15.79
C ASN A 99 1.42 1.64 15.57
N PRO A 100 0.43 2.39 16.11
CA PRO A 100 0.33 3.83 15.93
C PRO A 100 1.51 4.60 16.53
N ASP A 101 2.23 4.07 17.52
CA ASP A 101 3.38 4.76 18.13
C ASP A 101 4.57 4.92 17.16
N VAL A 102 4.58 4.14 16.07
CA VAL A 102 5.65 4.17 15.07
C VAL A 102 5.58 5.45 14.21
N LEU A 103 4.40 5.75 13.65
CA LEU A 103 4.16 6.92 12.78
C LEU A 103 3.30 8.03 13.41
N GLY A 104 2.69 7.78 14.56
CA GLY A 104 1.73 8.67 15.21
C GLY A 104 0.28 8.51 14.75
N PHE A 105 -0.02 7.54 13.87
CA PHE A 105 -1.37 7.22 13.38
C PHE A 105 -1.46 5.80 12.79
N THR A 106 -2.67 5.29 12.56
CA THR A 106 -2.99 3.95 12.00
C THR A 106 -4.29 3.98 11.18
N ASN A 107 -4.45 3.05 10.24
CA ASN A 107 -5.68 2.82 9.43
C ASN A 107 -6.45 1.58 9.91
N ILE A 108 -5.95 0.91 10.95
CA ILE A 108 -6.59 -0.19 11.68
C ILE A 108 -7.11 0.35 13.01
#